data_AF-A0A643CBN5-F1
#
_entry.id   AF-A0A643CBN5-F1
#
_cell.length_a   1.000
_cell.length_b   1.000
_cell.length_c   1.000
_cell.angle_alpha   90.00
_cell.angle_beta   90.00
_cell.angle_gamma   90.00
#
_symmetry.space_group_name_H-M   'P 1'
#
loop_
_entity.id
_entity.type
_entity.pdbx_description
1 polymer ?
#
loop_
_entity_poly.entity_id
_entity_poly.type
_entity_poly.pdbx_seq_one_letter_code
_entity_poly.pdbx_strand_id
1 'polypeptide(L)'
;MNIMSVERQGYHQNRGSLWAYVITRSGNDAQKFIYESNVLWKHQNNIHLVNEWITNDISSMKIQQAVRRGQRIRYLEPDLVQEYIEKHSLYSSESEERNVGVI
;
A
#
# COMPACT_ATOMS: atom_id res chain seq x y z
N MET A 1 -2.99 -4.89 8.15
CA MET A 1 -1.59 -4.69 7.71
C MET A 1 -1.61 -4.24 6.25
N ASN A 2 -1.72 -2.94 5.99
CA ASN A 2 -1.52 -2.42 4.64
C ASN A 2 -0.01 -2.31 4.44
N ILE A 3 0.55 -3.17 3.61
CA ILE A 3 1.94 -3.10 3.16
C ILE A 3 1.98 -1.93 2.18
N MET A 4 2.06 -0.71 2.71
CA MET A 4 2.30 0.49 1.90
C MET A 4 3.80 0.51 1.62
N SER A 5 4.15 0.29 0.35
CA SER A 5 5.50 0.22 -0.20
C SER A 5 6.38 -0.94 0.27
N VAL A 6 6.43 -1.98 -0.58
CA VAL A 6 7.66 -2.76 -0.76
C VAL A 6 8.56 -1.95 -1.70
N GLU A 7 9.48 -1.17 -1.15
CA GLU A 7 10.49 -0.52 -1.98
C GLU A 7 11.63 -1.51 -2.25
N ARG A 8 11.80 -1.92 -3.51
CA ARG A 8 12.96 -2.72 -3.96
C ARG A 8 14.16 -1.80 -4.10
N GLN A 9 14.97 -1.65 -3.06
CA GLN A 9 16.35 -1.17 -3.24
C GLN A 9 17.31 -2.34 -3.47
N GLY A 10 17.92 -2.38 -4.65
CA GLY A 10 19.16 -3.10 -4.93
C GLY A 10 19.02 -4.59 -5.28
N TYR A 11 19.02 -4.90 -6.58
CA TYR A 11 19.36 -6.24 -7.07
C TYR A 11 20.86 -6.50 -6.86
N HIS A 12 21.23 -7.17 -5.77
CA HIS A 12 22.52 -7.84 -5.68
C HIS A 12 22.36 -9.32 -6.03
N GLN A 13 22.82 -9.64 -7.25
CA GLN A 13 22.99 -10.98 -7.77
C GLN A 13 24.03 -11.73 -6.92
N ASN A 14 23.59 -12.60 -6.02
CA ASN A 14 24.17 -13.90 -5.63
C ASN A 14 23.80 -14.26 -4.17
N ARG A 15 23.09 -15.39 -4.01
CA ARG A 15 22.45 -15.98 -2.79
C ARG A 15 21.03 -15.49 -2.52
N GLY A 16 20.07 -16.39 -2.68
CA GLY A 16 18.61 -16.15 -2.68
C GLY A 16 18.03 -15.83 -1.30
N SER A 17 18.34 -14.65 -0.76
CA SER A 17 17.64 -14.09 0.39
C SER A 17 17.07 -12.73 0.01
N LEU A 18 15.74 -12.68 -0.15
CA LEU A 18 15.01 -11.44 -0.37
C LEU A 18 14.81 -10.73 0.96
N TRP A 19 14.98 -9.42 0.94
CA TRP A 19 14.72 -8.53 2.07
C TRP A 19 13.37 -7.86 1.89
N ALA A 20 12.64 -7.66 2.99
CA ALA A 20 11.35 -6.97 3.00
C ALA A 20 11.46 -5.73 3.88
N TYR A 21 11.09 -4.58 3.32
CA TYR A 21 10.89 -3.35 4.08
C TYR A 21 9.39 -3.17 4.32
N VAL A 22 9.02 -2.99 5.57
CA VAL A 22 7.62 -2.85 6.00
C VAL A 22 7.48 -1.49 6.67
N ILE A 23 6.75 -0.59 6.01
CA ILE A 23 6.41 0.70 6.58
C ILE A 23 5.19 0.52 7.47
N THR A 24 5.34 0.82 8.75
CA THR A 24 4.25 0.73 9.73
C THR A 24 3.54 2.07 9.83
N ARG A 25 2.22 2.01 9.92
CA ARG A 25 1.34 3.16 10.11
C ARG A 25 0.77 3.10 11.52
N SER A 26 0.44 4.25 12.08
CA SER A 26 -0.13 4.36 13.44
C SER A 26 -1.34 3.44 13.60
N GLY A 27 -1.33 2.60 14.65
CA GLY A 27 -2.42 1.66 14.95
C GLY A 27 -2.20 0.22 14.46
N ASN A 28 -1.08 -0.08 13.79
CA ASN A 28 -0.70 -1.45 13.44
C ASN A 28 0.66 -1.82 14.06
N ASP A 29 0.68 -2.80 14.96
CA ASP A 29 1.90 -3.31 15.58
C ASP A 29 2.49 -4.45 14.73
N ALA A 30 3.30 -4.08 13.74
CA ALA A 30 3.93 -5.06 12.86
C ALA A 30 4.97 -5.91 13.60
N GLN A 31 5.55 -5.42 14.69
CA GLN A 31 6.51 -6.18 15.47
C GLN A 31 5.82 -7.33 16.20
N LYS A 32 4.66 -7.05 16.82
CA LYS A 32 3.80 -8.09 17.39
C LYS A 32 3.36 -9.11 16.33
N PHE A 33 2.99 -8.66 15.14
CA PHE A 33 2.58 -9.56 14.04
C PHE A 33 3.71 -10.49 13.57
N ILE A 34 4.95 -9.99 13.50
CA ILE A 34 6.13 -10.80 13.16
C ILE A 34 6.39 -11.84 14.25
N TYR A 35 6.27 -11.45 15.51
CA TYR A 35 6.49 -12.34 16.65
C TYR A 35 5.46 -13.47 16.73
N GLU A 36 4.19 -13.17 16.45
CA GLU A 36 3.10 -14.16 16.49
C GLU A 36 3.14 -15.18 15.33
N SER A 37 3.91 -14.91 14.26
CA SER A 37 4.01 -15.79 13.10
C SER A 37 5.35 -16.54 13.07
N ASN A 38 5.29 -17.87 13.22
CA ASN A 38 6.48 -18.73 13.16
C ASN A 38 7.31 -18.55 11.87
N VAL A 39 6.63 -18.29 10.74
CA VAL A 39 7.29 -18.10 9.44
C VAL A 39 8.00 -16.76 9.38
N LEU A 40 7.34 -15.68 9.80
CA LEU A 40 7.93 -14.34 9.79
C LEU A 40 9.04 -14.21 10.82
N TRP A 41 8.86 -14.80 12.01
CA TRP A 41 9.87 -14.86 13.06
C TRP A 41 11.15 -15.56 12.59
N LYS A 42 11.02 -16.67 11.86
CA LYS A 42 12.16 -17.39 11.27
C LYS A 42 12.97 -16.51 10.30
N HIS A 43 12.29 -15.59 9.60
CA HIS A 43 12.90 -14.69 8.60
C HIS A 43 13.03 -13.24 9.09
N GLN A 44 12.87 -12.97 10.38
CA GLN A 44 12.81 -11.61 10.93
C GLN A 44 14.04 -10.76 10.62
N ASN A 45 15.22 -11.39 10.51
CA ASN A 45 16.48 -10.69 10.18
C ASN A 45 16.46 -10.08 8.77
N ASN A 46 15.60 -10.58 7.88
CA ASN A 46 15.42 -10.06 6.53
C ASN A 46 14.24 -9.07 6.45
N ILE A 47 13.55 -8.80 7.57
CA ILE A 47 12.39 -7.90 7.63
C ILE A 47 12.78 -6.63 8.38
N HIS A 48 12.78 -5.50 7.68
CA HIS A 48 13.05 -4.20 8.25
C HIS A 48 11.75 -3.44 8.48
N LEU A 49 11.46 -3.14 9.75
CA LEU A 49 10.35 -2.27 10.12
C LEU A 49 10.80 -0.81 10.06
N VAL A 50 10.07 0.01 9.31
CA VAL A 50 10.27 1.46 9.23
C VAL A 50 9.03 2.14 9.78
N ASN A 51 9.19 2.90 10.86
CA ASN A 51 8.08 3.64 11.45
C ASN A 51 7.89 4.96 10.71
N GLU A 52 6.67 5.21 10.24
CA GLU A 52 6.31 6.48 9.61
C GLU A 52 6.00 7.52 10.70
N TRP A 53 6.82 8.59 10.80
CA TRP A 53 6.63 9.65 11.81
C TRP A 53 5.50 10.62 11.48
N ILE A 54 5.18 10.80 10.19
CA ILE A 54 4.10 11.65 9.69
C ILE A 54 3.04 10.73 9.11
N THR A 55 1.88 10.66 9.75
CA THR A 55 0.84 9.71 9.34
C THR A 55 0.20 10.12 8.01
N ASN A 56 0.54 9.41 6.93
CA ASN A 56 -0.18 9.55 5.66
C ASN A 56 -1.37 8.58 5.63
N ASP A 57 -2.57 9.06 5.97
CA ASP A 57 -3.80 8.26 5.92
C ASP A 57 -4.60 8.35 4.62
N ILE A 58 -3.87 8.55 3.52
CA ILE A 58 -4.40 8.44 2.16
C ILE A 58 -4.26 6.98 1.72
N SER A 59 -5.36 6.38 1.29
CA SER A 59 -5.38 5.02 0.72
C SER A 59 -6.05 5.05 -0.64
N SER A 60 -5.67 4.14 -1.54
CA SER A 60 -6.27 4.08 -2.88
C SER A 60 -7.78 3.88 -2.81
N MET A 61 -8.30 3.14 -1.83
CA MET A 61 -9.73 3.00 -1.60
C MET A 61 -10.40 4.35 -1.30
N LYS A 62 -9.80 5.17 -0.41
CA LYS A 62 -10.32 6.51 -0.10
C LYS A 62 -10.27 7.43 -1.33
N ILE A 63 -9.20 7.36 -2.13
CA ILE A 63 -9.09 8.09 -3.40
C ILE A 63 -10.21 7.67 -4.37
N GLN A 64 -10.37 6.37 -4.61
CA GLN A 64 -11.40 5.84 -5.49
C GLN A 64 -12.81 6.23 -5.03
N GLN A 65 -13.07 6.21 -3.71
CA GLN A 65 -14.35 6.65 -3.15
C GLN A 65 -14.57 8.16 -3.31
N ALA A 66 -13.54 8.98 -3.08
CA ALA A 66 -13.61 10.43 -3.25
C ALA A 66 -13.92 10.79 -4.71
N VAL A 67 -13.21 10.17 -5.67
CA VAL A 67 -13.45 10.37 -7.11
C VAL A 67 -14.88 10.00 -7.49
N ARG A 68 -15.38 8.83 -7.04
CA ARG A 68 -16.77 8.41 -7.30
C ARG A 68 -17.83 9.36 -6.74
N ARG A 69 -17.53 10.05 -5.64
CA ARG A 69 -18.40 11.05 -5.02
C ARG A 69 -18.26 12.45 -5.65
N GLY A 70 -17.42 12.60 -6.68
CA GLY A 70 -17.13 13.90 -7.29
C GLY A 70 -16.36 14.84 -6.36
N GLN A 71 -15.65 14.30 -5.36
CA GLN A 71 -14.83 15.09 -4.45
C GLN A 71 -13.48 15.41 -5.11
N ARG A 72 -12.94 16.59 -4.80
CA ARG A 72 -11.62 16.98 -5.28
C ARG A 72 -10.53 16.21 -4.53
N ILE A 73 -9.62 15.59 -5.28
CA ILE A 73 -8.45 14.86 -4.75
C ILE A 73 -7.13 15.62 -4.96
N ARG A 74 -7.21 16.92 -5.29
CA ARG A 74 -6.04 17.76 -5.48
C ARG A 74 -5.14 17.72 -4.24
N TYR A 75 -3.83 17.62 -4.45
CA TYR A 75 -2.79 17.47 -3.42
C TYR A 75 -2.74 16.10 -2.72
N LEU A 76 -3.66 15.17 -3.02
CA LEU A 76 -3.56 13.78 -2.55
C LEU A 76 -2.80 12.89 -3.55
N GLU A 77 -2.83 13.27 -4.83
CA GLU A 77 -2.13 12.64 -5.94
C GLU A 77 -1.50 13.73 -6.83
N PRO A 78 -0.48 13.40 -7.64
CA PRO A 78 0.07 14.32 -8.63
C PRO A 78 -0.99 14.80 -9.62
N ASP A 79 -0.90 16.05 -10.07
CA ASP A 79 -1.89 16.65 -10.99
C ASP A 79 -2.08 15.82 -12.28
N LEU A 80 -0.98 15.28 -12.85
CA LEU A 80 -1.03 14.41 -14.03
C LEU A 80 -1.84 13.12 -13.80
N VAL A 81 -1.81 12.58 -12.58
CA VAL A 81 -2.59 11.39 -12.21
C VAL A 81 -4.07 11.75 -12.11
N GLN A 82 -4.39 12.91 -11.53
CA GLN A 82 -5.75 13.41 -11.46
C GLN A 82 -6.33 13.62 -12.87
N GLU A 83 -5.62 14.33 -13.75
CA GLU A 83 -6.04 14.55 -15.14
C GLU A 83 -6.28 13.23 -15.87
N TYR A 84 -5.43 12.23 -15.64
CA TYR A 84 -5.57 10.91 -16.23
C TYR A 84 -6.82 10.18 -15.72
N ILE A 85 -7.09 10.22 -14.42
CA ILE A 85 -8.29 9.61 -13.81
C ILE A 85 -9.56 10.25 -14.40
N GLU A 86 -9.60 11.58 -14.50
CA GLU A 86 -10.75 12.33 -15.01
C GLU A 86 -10.96 12.06 -16.51
N LYS A 87 -9.89 12.10 -17.31
CA LYS A 87 -9.94 11.86 -18.75
C LYS A 87 -10.44 10.47 -19.12
N HIS A 88 -10.10 9.47 -18.32
CA HIS A 88 -10.41 8.06 -18.59
C HIS A 88 -11.56 7.50 -17.74
N SER A 89 -12.17 8.32 -16.87
CA SER A 89 -13.26 7.89 -15.96
C SER A 89 -12.95 6.59 -15.21
N LEU A 90 -11.72 6.46 -14.68
CA LEU A 90 -11.19 5.18 -14.19
C LEU A 90 -11.94 4.59 -12.99
N TYR A 91 -12.58 5.44 -12.18
CA TYR A 91 -13.24 5.04 -10.95
C TYR A 91 -14.74 5.35 -11.02
N SER A 92 -15.51 4.32 -11.35
CA SER A 92 -16.98 4.31 -11.41
C SER A 92 -17.55 3.21 -10.51
N SER A 93 -18.88 3.20 -10.29
CA SER A 93 -19.54 2.10 -9.56
C SER A 93 -19.28 0.74 -10.22
N GLU A 94 -19.35 0.69 -11.55
CA GLU A 94 -19.04 -0.50 -12.36
C GLU A 94 -17.60 -0.99 -12.16
N SER A 95 -16.64 -0.07 -12.03
CA SER A 95 -15.22 -0.44 -11.83
C SER A 95 -14.95 -1.16 -10.51
N GLU A 96 -15.76 -0.90 -9.47
CA GLU A 96 -15.64 -1.57 -8.17
C GLU A 96 -16.21 -3.00 -8.21
N GLU A 97 -17.23 -3.20 -9.03
CA GLU A 97 -17.96 -4.47 -9.13
C GLU A 97 -17.21 -5.53 -9.93
N ARG A 98 -16.12 -5.16 -10.62
CA ARG A 98 -15.38 -6.03 -11.55
C ARG A 98 -15.00 -7.41 -11.00
N ASN A 99 -14.76 -7.51 -9.69
CA ASN A 99 -14.37 -8.77 -9.04
C ASN A 99 -15.35 -9.20 -7.93
N VAL A 100 -16.54 -8.59 -7.85
CA VAL A 100 -17.52 -8.97 -6.82
C VAL A 100 -18.01 -10.38 -7.10
N GLY A 101 -17.76 -11.29 -6.15
CA GLY A 101 -18.17 -12.70 -6.25
C GLY A 101 -17.14 -13.64 -6.88
N VAL A 102 -15.95 -13.16 -7.24
CA VAL A 102 -14.82 -13.99 -7.68
C VAL A 102 -13.98 -14.40 -6.46
N ILE A 103 -13.72 -15.71 -6.29
CA ILE A 103 -12.91 -16.30 -5.21
C ILE A 103 -11.52 -16.66 -5.73
#